data_AF-A0A924YXG0-F1
#
_entry.id   AF-A0A924YXG0-F1
#
_cell.length_a   1.000
_cell.length_b   1.000
_cell.length_c   1.000
_cell.angle_alpha   90.00
_cell.angle_beta   90.00
_cell.angle_gamma   90.00
#
_symmetry.space_group_name_H-M   'P 1'
#
loop_
_entity.id
_entity.type
_entity.pdbx_description
1 polymer ?
#
loop_
_entity_poly.entity_id
_entity_poly.type
_entity_poly.pdbx_seq_one_letter_code
_entity_poly.pdbx_strand_id
1 'polypeptide(L)'
;MPRETYYQSTGNPVQIRHLPSQPMSIEFAHRSNNTAHDFRFFRTFVSNLYLLSGIALAADWLSHAFGFMFPLNIIVVVVMLRGLIGLWKSFSLYQPSLWLLAIPYFIHVIGLPFVVRVAVVVVCAAYVGREFARHFVYVTTCFPQKDAERIREQWDIITLYSAFLVIPIGLAIAAPHAAGISFVILVVGTAASLLLTGGDPILGMTNVFTAWHSWCTYNRADETAPGTVSSPAGSLPTRLGMIVLLVVSVTLLVTDATGLSEAVWGDVGLAFGNLLVWTCLVLAFVAVPAAISIALISVVAFSAVSRPLRTSGASSQSSEWQQITEAIRSSKNPIERDSIYTGRLAHDGSPLLVPRAVFQEHAHLLGDSGSGKTARGLIPLAEQLIADGRSSLMVIDLKGDSQEILASLKAAASRRGEQIPLRYFSIREDQSTFAFNPFQLPCWNRLNLFQRTDVLCGALGLVYGTDYGRGYFSSANAMVLHATLKHYPDVGSFADLADRIAYVTQRPKPHGLSESKTEAGNHVWM
;
A
#
# COMPACT_ATOMS: atom_id res chain seq x y z
N MET A 1 -2.97 26.25 25.87
CA MET A 1 -3.03 24.78 25.99
C MET A 1 -1.73 24.19 25.45
N PRO A 2 -1.07 23.25 26.14
CA PRO A 2 0.19 22.64 25.69
C PRO A 2 0.03 21.88 24.37
N ARG A 3 1.06 21.88 23.51
CA ARG A 3 1.06 21.17 22.22
C ARG A 3 0.80 19.65 22.34
N GLU A 4 1.16 19.05 23.46
CA GLU A 4 0.99 17.61 23.71
C GLU A 4 -0.49 17.20 23.90
N THR A 5 -1.37 18.14 24.22
CA THR A 5 -2.81 17.88 24.38
C THR A 5 -3.55 17.83 23.04
N TYR A 6 -3.00 18.44 21.97
CA TYR A 6 -3.58 18.44 20.61
C TYR A 6 -3.20 17.18 19.81
N TYR A 7 -2.02 16.62 20.11
CA TYR A 7 -1.52 15.37 19.52
C TYR A 7 -1.70 14.20 20.47
N GLN A 8 -2.84 14.13 21.17
CA GLN A 8 -3.24 12.82 21.66
C GLN A 8 -3.55 11.97 20.43
N SER A 9 -2.75 10.92 20.22
CA SER A 9 -3.10 9.80 19.34
C SER A 9 -4.27 9.00 19.93
N THR A 10 -5.26 9.66 20.55
CA THR A 10 -6.60 9.10 20.67
C THR A 10 -7.04 8.94 19.23
N GLY A 11 -6.76 7.74 18.71
CA GLY A 11 -6.81 7.42 17.30
C GLY A 11 -8.09 8.02 16.73
N ASN A 12 -7.94 8.73 15.62
CA ASN A 12 -9.07 9.12 14.79
C ASN A 12 -9.98 7.90 14.75
N PRO A 13 -11.17 7.92 15.41
CA PRO A 13 -11.85 6.68 15.74
C PRO A 13 -12.21 6.03 14.42
N VAL A 14 -11.38 5.07 14.00
CA VAL A 14 -11.64 4.29 12.82
C VAL A 14 -12.88 3.52 13.22
N GLN A 15 -13.98 3.92 12.62
CA GLN A 15 -15.28 3.33 12.82
C GLN A 15 -15.26 1.95 12.14
N ILE A 16 -14.42 1.04 12.64
CA ILE A 16 -14.15 -0.28 12.03
C ILE A 16 -15.47 -1.04 11.86
N ARG A 17 -16.42 -0.84 12.77
CA ARG A 17 -17.77 -1.42 12.72
C ARG A 17 -18.66 -0.88 11.60
N HIS A 18 -18.33 0.29 11.06
CA HIS A 18 -19.01 0.91 9.92
C HIS A 18 -18.27 0.66 8.60
N LEU A 19 -17.11 -0.01 8.63
CA LEU A 19 -16.45 -0.45 7.40
C LEU A 19 -17.33 -1.52 6.75
N PRO A 20 -17.42 -1.54 5.41
CA PRO A 20 -18.23 -2.51 4.69
C PRO A 20 -17.81 -3.93 5.09
N SER A 21 -18.80 -4.76 5.43
CA SER A 21 -18.58 -6.17 5.77
C SER A 21 -18.20 -7.01 4.55
N GLN A 22 -18.48 -6.51 3.35
CA GLN A 22 -18.05 -7.12 2.10
C GLN A 22 -16.59 -6.74 1.82
N PRO A 23 -15.75 -7.70 1.39
CA PRO A 23 -14.39 -7.41 0.99
C PRO A 23 -14.41 -6.37 -0.12
N MET A 24 -13.51 -5.38 -0.03
CA MET A 24 -13.38 -4.41 -1.09
C MET A 24 -12.93 -5.13 -2.37
N SER A 25 -13.51 -4.77 -3.51
CA SER A 25 -13.08 -5.27 -4.82
C SER A 25 -11.64 -4.85 -5.12
N ILE A 26 -11.17 -3.81 -4.43
CA ILE A 26 -9.83 -3.26 -4.55
C ILE A 26 -9.03 -3.64 -3.31
N GLU A 27 -7.95 -4.38 -3.53
CA GLU A 27 -7.06 -4.85 -2.47
C GLU A 27 -5.65 -4.28 -2.62
N PHE A 28 -5.15 -3.66 -1.55
CA PHE A 28 -3.82 -3.08 -1.49
C PHE A 28 -2.86 -4.00 -0.73
N ALA A 29 -1.59 -4.06 -1.14
CA ALA A 29 -0.59 -4.68 -0.29
C ALA A 29 -0.41 -3.89 1.01
N HIS A 30 -0.36 -4.60 2.13
CA HIS A 30 0.08 -4.04 3.41
C HIS A 30 1.48 -3.43 3.26
N ARG A 31 1.65 -2.18 3.70
CA ARG A 31 2.96 -1.49 3.71
C ARG A 31 3.37 -1.22 5.15
N SER A 32 4.44 -1.89 5.57
CA SER A 32 5.13 -1.52 6.81
C SER A 32 5.91 -0.23 6.56
N ASN A 33 5.70 0.79 7.40
CA ASN A 33 6.51 2.01 7.37
C ASN A 33 7.92 1.82 7.96
N ASN A 34 8.27 0.61 8.41
CA ASN A 34 9.49 0.35 9.16
C ASN A 34 10.41 -0.68 8.50
N THR A 35 10.85 -0.38 7.27
CA THR A 35 11.72 -1.23 6.46
C THR A 35 13.00 -1.67 7.19
N ALA A 36 13.57 -0.80 8.02
CA ALA A 36 14.77 -1.12 8.81
C ALA A 36 14.51 -2.16 9.90
N HIS A 37 13.31 -2.18 10.51
CA HIS A 37 12.92 -3.23 11.44
C HIS A 37 12.56 -4.53 10.73
N ASP A 38 12.00 -4.45 9.52
CA ASP A 38 11.66 -5.62 8.71
C ASP A 38 12.91 -6.39 8.27
N PHE A 39 13.96 -5.68 7.82
CA PHE A 39 15.23 -6.31 7.48
C PHE A 39 15.92 -6.95 8.69
N ARG A 40 15.90 -6.26 9.85
CA ARG A 40 16.42 -6.81 11.11
C ARG A 40 15.65 -8.06 11.53
N PHE A 41 14.33 -8.07 11.37
CA PHE A 41 13.50 -9.23 11.65
C PHE A 41 13.82 -10.39 10.73
N PHE A 42 13.87 -10.15 9.42
CA PHE A 42 14.23 -11.16 8.42
C PHE A 42 15.58 -11.83 8.74
N ARG A 43 16.62 -11.02 9.02
CA ARG A 43 17.94 -11.53 9.41
C ARG A 43 17.87 -12.38 10.68
N THR A 44 17.13 -11.92 11.68
CA THR A 44 16.96 -12.66 12.95
C THR A 44 16.25 -13.98 12.71
N PHE A 45 15.21 -14.00 11.88
CA PHE A 45 14.48 -15.21 11.53
C PHE A 45 15.39 -16.23 10.82
N VAL A 46 16.20 -15.79 9.86
CA VAL A 46 17.18 -16.67 9.18
C VAL A 46 18.19 -17.26 10.17
N SER A 47 18.75 -16.44 11.08
CA SER A 47 19.63 -16.92 12.15
C SER A 47 18.95 -17.99 13.03
N ASN A 48 17.66 -17.87 13.28
CA ASN A 48 16.92 -18.85 14.07
C ASN A 48 16.73 -20.18 13.35
N LEU A 49 16.56 -20.18 12.02
CA LEU A 49 16.45 -21.42 11.27
C LEU A 49 17.74 -22.23 11.39
N TYR A 50 18.90 -21.56 11.38
CA TYR A 50 20.18 -22.21 11.66
C TYR A 50 20.24 -22.75 13.10
N LEU A 51 19.88 -21.94 14.09
CA LEU A 51 19.90 -22.41 15.48
C LEU A 51 18.96 -23.61 15.68
N LEU A 52 17.79 -23.60 15.05
CA LEU A 52 16.82 -24.67 15.13
C LEU A 52 17.32 -25.96 14.47
N SER A 53 17.97 -25.86 13.31
CA SER A 53 18.66 -26.98 12.68
C SER A 53 19.75 -27.55 13.61
N GLY A 54 20.53 -26.70 14.28
CA GLY A 54 21.52 -27.13 15.26
C GLY A 54 20.91 -27.84 16.47
N ILE A 55 19.77 -27.36 16.96
CA ILE A 55 19.02 -28.02 18.03
C ILE A 55 18.52 -29.40 17.58
N ALA A 56 17.99 -29.50 16.36
CA ALA A 56 17.56 -30.76 15.76
C ALA A 56 18.69 -31.78 15.62
N LEU A 57 19.86 -31.34 15.14
CA LEU A 57 21.05 -32.19 15.04
C LEU A 57 21.51 -32.70 16.40
N ALA A 58 21.57 -31.81 17.40
CA ALA A 58 22.05 -32.18 18.72
C ALA A 58 21.07 -33.08 19.48
N ALA A 59 19.75 -32.89 19.29
CA ALA A 59 18.75 -33.78 19.88
C ALA A 59 18.78 -35.19 19.28
N ASP A 60 18.97 -35.30 17.96
CA ASP A 60 19.19 -36.59 17.30
C ASP A 60 20.47 -37.27 17.83
N TRP A 61 21.60 -36.55 17.87
CA TRP A 61 22.86 -37.08 18.41
C TRP A 61 22.69 -37.60 19.84
N LEU A 62 22.02 -36.81 20.67
CA LEU A 62 21.78 -37.11 22.07
C LEU A 62 20.96 -38.40 22.26
N SER A 63 20.01 -38.68 21.35
CA SER A 63 19.22 -39.92 21.38
C SER A 63 20.10 -41.17 21.21
N HIS A 64 21.20 -41.06 20.47
CA HIS A 64 22.20 -42.11 20.30
C HIS A 64 23.22 -42.12 21.45
N ALA A 65 23.67 -40.93 21.89
CA ALA A 65 24.72 -40.78 22.89
C ALA A 65 24.29 -41.16 24.33
N PHE A 66 23.00 -41.07 24.68
CA PHE A 66 22.50 -41.45 26.00
C PHE A 66 22.78 -42.91 26.37
N GLY A 67 23.01 -43.79 25.39
CA GLY A 67 23.42 -45.17 25.65
C GLY A 67 24.86 -45.33 26.14
N PHE A 68 25.75 -44.35 25.90
CA PHE A 68 27.20 -44.50 26.10
C PHE A 68 27.79 -43.59 27.21
N MET A 69 27.25 -42.38 27.43
CA MET A 69 27.91 -41.33 28.25
C MET A 69 26.96 -40.57 29.20
N PHE A 70 26.16 -41.28 30.00
CA PHE A 70 25.47 -40.69 31.15
C PHE A 70 26.50 -40.46 32.28
N PRO A 71 26.86 -39.22 32.69
CA PRO A 71 25.99 -38.05 32.91
C PRO A 71 26.34 -36.76 32.13
N LEU A 72 27.39 -36.74 31.30
CA LEU A 72 27.87 -35.53 30.59
C LEU A 72 26.79 -34.96 29.63
N ASN A 73 25.96 -35.85 29.08
CA ASN A 73 24.84 -35.53 28.20
C ASN A 73 23.76 -34.66 28.85
N ILE A 74 23.60 -34.69 30.19
CA ILE A 74 22.65 -33.82 30.90
C ILE A 74 23.06 -32.34 30.80
N ILE A 75 24.37 -32.04 30.84
CA ILE A 75 24.87 -30.67 30.74
C ILE A 75 24.55 -30.09 29.35
N VAL A 76 24.76 -30.89 28.30
CA VAL A 76 24.43 -30.51 26.91
C VAL A 76 22.94 -30.25 26.77
N VAL A 77 22.08 -31.12 27.31
CA VAL A 77 20.62 -30.92 27.33
C VAL A 77 20.23 -29.63 28.02
N VAL A 78 20.81 -29.33 29.19
CA VAL A 78 20.52 -28.10 29.92
C VAL A 78 20.97 -26.86 29.14
N VAL A 79 22.14 -26.91 28.49
CA VAL A 79 22.62 -25.81 27.62
C VAL A 79 21.70 -25.63 26.41
N MET A 80 21.27 -26.71 25.76
CA MET A 80 20.34 -26.68 24.64
C MET A 80 18.96 -26.15 25.06
N LEU A 81 18.40 -26.62 26.17
CA LEU A 81 17.13 -26.13 26.72
C LEU A 81 17.24 -24.66 27.11
N ARG A 82 18.34 -24.24 27.72
CA ARG A 82 18.59 -22.83 28.04
C ARG A 82 18.75 -21.99 26.78
N GLY A 83 19.37 -22.53 25.74
CA GLY A 83 19.46 -21.93 24.41
C GLY A 83 18.09 -21.79 23.74
N LEU A 84 17.25 -22.82 23.78
CA LEU A 84 15.86 -22.83 23.34
C LEU A 84 15.01 -21.80 24.10
N ILE A 85 15.12 -21.75 25.43
CA ILE A 85 14.40 -20.80 26.28
C ILE A 85 14.91 -19.38 26.03
N GLY A 86 16.22 -19.19 25.87
CA GLY A 86 16.84 -17.91 25.55
C GLY A 86 16.42 -17.39 24.18
N LEU A 87 16.39 -18.28 23.19
CA LEU A 87 15.80 -18.06 21.87
C LEU A 87 14.36 -17.59 22.07
N TRP A 88 13.50 -18.41 22.69
CA TRP A 88 12.08 -18.12 22.91
C TRP A 88 11.81 -16.78 23.59
N LYS A 89 12.62 -16.42 24.60
CA LYS A 89 12.51 -15.15 25.34
C LYS A 89 12.98 -13.94 24.53
N SER A 90 13.93 -14.12 23.61
CA SER A 90 14.38 -13.06 22.71
C SER A 90 13.29 -12.67 21.69
N PHE A 91 12.30 -13.54 21.46
CA PHE A 91 11.17 -13.28 20.58
C PHE A 91 9.96 -12.73 21.31
N SER A 92 9.95 -11.42 21.57
CA SER A 92 8.67 -10.74 21.85
C SER A 92 7.74 -10.71 20.63
N LEU A 93 8.27 -10.96 19.42
CA LEU A 93 7.56 -10.73 18.16
C LEU A 93 7.18 -12.01 17.38
N TYR A 94 7.70 -13.18 17.76
CA TYR A 94 7.32 -14.47 17.12
C TYR A 94 7.64 -15.68 18.01
N GLN A 95 6.63 -16.32 18.56
CA GLN A 95 6.80 -17.57 19.30
C GLN A 95 6.30 -18.73 18.42
N PRO A 96 7.19 -19.52 17.79
CA PRO A 96 6.77 -20.67 17.01
C PRO A 96 5.95 -21.61 17.89
N SER A 97 4.90 -22.24 17.38
CA SER A 97 4.18 -23.25 18.16
C SER A 97 5.12 -24.43 18.45
N LEU A 98 5.26 -24.83 19.73
CA LEU A 98 6.10 -25.97 20.14
C LEU A 98 5.71 -27.26 19.39
N TRP A 99 4.43 -27.39 19.01
CA TRP A 99 3.93 -28.53 18.27
C TRP A 99 4.59 -28.71 16.90
N LEU A 100 4.98 -27.62 16.24
CA LEU A 100 5.65 -27.67 14.94
C LEU A 100 7.07 -28.24 15.03
N LEU A 101 7.66 -28.20 16.23
CA LEU A 101 8.91 -28.91 16.54
C LEU A 101 8.61 -30.36 16.93
N ALA A 102 7.62 -30.58 17.81
CA ALA A 102 7.31 -31.89 18.36
C ALA A 102 6.88 -32.90 17.29
N ILE A 103 6.14 -32.49 16.26
CA ILE A 103 5.63 -33.40 15.22
C ILE A 103 6.76 -34.10 14.45
N PRO A 104 7.74 -33.39 13.83
CA PRO A 104 8.87 -34.03 13.15
C PRO A 104 9.67 -34.96 14.06
N TYR A 105 9.91 -34.55 15.31
CA TYR A 105 10.60 -35.41 16.28
C TYR A 105 9.81 -36.68 16.61
N PHE A 106 8.51 -36.57 16.82
CA PHE A 106 7.67 -37.72 17.09
C PHE A 106 7.69 -38.71 15.91
N ILE A 107 7.60 -38.21 14.68
CA ILE A 107 7.73 -39.00 13.44
C ILE A 107 9.08 -39.71 13.38
N HIS A 108 10.16 -39.02 13.77
CA HIS A 108 11.51 -39.58 13.79
C HIS A 108 11.67 -40.65 14.90
N VAL A 109 11.17 -40.39 16.12
CA VAL A 109 11.23 -41.31 17.28
C VAL A 109 10.42 -42.59 17.06
N ILE A 110 9.30 -42.53 16.33
CA ILE A 110 8.51 -43.74 15.97
C ILE A 110 9.35 -44.73 15.14
N GLY A 111 10.42 -44.28 14.47
CA GLY A 111 11.24 -45.15 13.65
C GLY A 111 10.55 -45.53 12.34
N LEU A 112 9.83 -44.60 11.71
CA LEU A 112 9.20 -44.85 10.42
C LEU A 112 10.25 -45.25 9.37
N PRO A 113 9.90 -46.14 8.41
CA PRO A 113 10.81 -46.50 7.33
C PRO A 113 11.35 -45.27 6.61
N PHE A 114 12.62 -45.29 6.22
CA PHE A 114 13.29 -44.15 5.58
C PHE A 114 12.50 -43.58 4.40
N VAL A 115 11.95 -44.44 3.53
CA VAL A 115 11.13 -44.04 2.38
C VAL A 115 9.88 -43.25 2.80
N VAL A 116 9.24 -43.63 3.91
CA VAL A 116 8.08 -42.91 4.45
C VAL A 116 8.50 -41.53 4.96
N ARG A 117 9.65 -41.42 5.64
CA ARG A 117 10.20 -40.13 6.09
C ARG A 117 10.53 -39.21 4.92
N VAL A 118 11.14 -39.74 3.85
CA VAL A 118 11.35 -39.00 2.60
C VAL A 118 10.03 -38.50 2.04
N ALA A 119 9.00 -39.36 1.96
CA ALA A 119 7.69 -38.97 1.46
C ALA A 119 7.05 -37.84 2.30
N VAL A 120 7.16 -37.90 3.63
CA VAL A 120 6.68 -36.84 4.53
C VAL A 120 7.40 -35.51 4.27
N VAL A 121 8.73 -35.52 4.14
CA VAL A 121 9.51 -34.32 3.83
C VAL A 121 9.14 -33.74 2.47
N VAL A 122 8.96 -34.59 1.45
CA VAL A 122 8.55 -34.16 0.10
C VAL A 122 7.16 -33.53 0.14
N VAL A 123 6.19 -34.15 0.83
CA VAL A 123 4.83 -33.60 0.96
C VAL A 123 4.86 -32.27 1.72
N CYS A 124 5.64 -32.18 2.79
CA CYS A 124 5.83 -30.94 3.54
C CYS A 124 6.44 -29.85 2.64
N ALA A 125 7.52 -30.16 1.91
CA ALA A 125 8.17 -29.24 0.99
C ALA A 125 7.23 -28.76 -0.13
N ALA A 126 6.45 -29.68 -0.70
CA ALA A 126 5.44 -29.39 -1.72
C ALA A 126 4.39 -28.41 -1.19
N TYR A 127 3.86 -28.66 0.02
CA TYR A 127 2.87 -27.81 0.66
C TYR A 127 3.42 -26.42 0.99
N VAL A 128 4.57 -26.35 1.68
CA VAL A 128 5.18 -25.07 2.07
C VAL A 128 5.62 -24.27 0.85
N GLY A 129 6.21 -24.93 -0.15
CA GLY A 129 6.59 -24.31 -1.41
C GLY A 129 5.40 -23.74 -2.18
N ARG A 130 4.27 -24.46 -2.20
CA ARG A 130 3.01 -24.00 -2.80
C ARG A 130 2.47 -22.77 -2.09
N GLU A 131 2.36 -22.80 -0.76
CA GLU A 131 1.86 -21.66 0.02
C GLU A 131 2.77 -20.45 -0.11
N PHE A 132 4.09 -20.65 -0.17
CA PHE A 132 5.07 -19.61 -0.48
C PHE A 132 4.83 -18.96 -1.85
N ALA A 133 4.65 -19.78 -2.88
CA ALA A 133 4.36 -19.30 -4.22
C ALA A 133 3.03 -18.53 -4.28
N ARG A 134 1.97 -19.07 -3.66
CA ARG A 134 0.65 -18.41 -3.59
C ARG A 134 0.73 -17.09 -2.86
N HIS A 135 1.43 -17.02 -1.72
CA HIS A 135 1.67 -15.77 -1.00
C HIS A 135 2.33 -14.73 -1.92
N PHE A 136 3.41 -15.10 -2.60
CA PHE A 136 4.12 -14.19 -3.48
C PHE A 136 3.23 -13.70 -4.62
N VAL A 137 2.48 -14.59 -5.27
CA VAL A 137 1.52 -14.23 -6.32
C VAL A 137 0.46 -13.26 -5.78
N TYR A 138 -0.16 -13.53 -4.64
CA TYR A 138 -1.19 -12.66 -4.07
C TYR A 138 -0.66 -11.26 -3.74
N VAL A 139 0.55 -11.17 -3.16
CA VAL A 139 1.18 -9.90 -2.81
C VAL A 139 1.59 -9.12 -4.05
N THR A 140 2.10 -9.79 -5.09
CA THR A 140 2.55 -9.12 -6.33
C THR A 140 1.43 -8.83 -7.32
N THR A 141 0.30 -9.52 -7.20
CA THR A 141 -0.96 -9.24 -7.93
C THR A 141 -1.88 -8.32 -7.15
N CYS A 142 -1.45 -7.76 -6.02
CA CYS A 142 -2.21 -6.72 -5.34
C CYS A 142 -2.47 -5.55 -6.30
N PHE A 143 -3.66 -4.96 -6.17
CA PHE A 143 -4.23 -4.00 -7.09
C PHE A 143 -3.31 -2.77 -7.33
N PRO A 144 -3.31 -2.11 -8.54
CA PRO A 144 -4.26 -2.19 -9.65
C PRO A 144 -3.94 -3.17 -10.78
N GLN A 145 -4.63 -4.33 -10.80
CA GLN A 145 -4.69 -5.22 -11.95
C GLN A 145 -6.14 -5.69 -12.15
N LYS A 146 -6.72 -5.38 -13.32
CA LYS A 146 -8.10 -5.79 -13.68
C LYS A 146 -8.27 -7.32 -13.69
N ASP A 147 -7.19 -8.05 -13.93
CA ASP A 147 -7.18 -9.51 -14.03
C ASP A 147 -6.60 -10.20 -12.79
N ALA A 148 -6.45 -9.52 -11.65
CA ALA A 148 -5.80 -10.08 -10.46
C ALA A 148 -6.45 -11.39 -9.99
N GLU A 149 -7.78 -11.44 -9.90
CA GLU A 149 -8.54 -12.64 -9.54
C GLU A 149 -8.24 -13.81 -10.49
N ARG A 150 -8.37 -13.56 -11.80
CA ARG A 150 -8.09 -14.56 -12.84
C ARG A 150 -6.64 -15.05 -12.78
N ILE A 151 -5.67 -14.14 -12.56
CA ILE A 151 -4.25 -14.49 -12.43
C ILE A 151 -4.06 -15.39 -11.21
N ARG A 152 -4.66 -15.06 -10.06
CA ARG A 152 -4.57 -15.87 -8.83
C ARG A 152 -5.17 -17.26 -9.02
N GLU A 153 -6.34 -17.37 -9.64
CA GLU A 153 -6.97 -18.67 -9.96
C GLU A 153 -6.07 -19.54 -10.87
N GLN A 154 -5.49 -18.93 -11.91
CA GLN A 154 -4.53 -19.63 -12.79
C GLN A 154 -3.31 -20.12 -12.01
N TRP A 155 -2.78 -19.29 -11.12
CA TRP A 155 -1.62 -19.65 -10.30
C TRP A 155 -1.94 -20.69 -9.23
N ASP A 156 -3.16 -20.76 -8.72
CA ASP A 156 -3.53 -21.81 -7.77
C ASP A 156 -3.41 -23.22 -8.40
N ILE A 157 -3.67 -23.33 -9.70
CA ILE A 157 -3.45 -24.55 -10.49
C ILE A 157 -1.96 -24.75 -10.81
N ILE A 158 -1.27 -23.72 -11.27
CA ILE A 158 0.15 -23.83 -11.66
C ILE A 158 1.03 -24.17 -10.45
N THR A 159 0.78 -23.56 -9.29
CA THR A 159 1.52 -23.84 -8.06
C THR A 159 1.27 -25.26 -7.56
N LEU A 160 0.09 -25.84 -7.82
CA LEU A 160 -0.16 -27.26 -7.56
C LEU A 160 0.71 -28.15 -8.46
N TYR A 161 0.85 -27.83 -9.75
CA TYR A 161 1.76 -28.56 -10.64
C TYR A 161 3.22 -28.41 -10.24
N SER A 162 3.67 -27.19 -9.91
CA SER A 162 5.03 -26.94 -9.43
C SER A 162 5.33 -27.66 -8.11
N ALA A 163 4.33 -27.91 -7.27
CA ALA A 163 4.49 -28.70 -6.04
C ALA A 163 4.87 -30.16 -6.32
N PHE A 164 4.58 -30.71 -7.50
CA PHE A 164 5.04 -32.05 -7.88
C PHE A 164 6.53 -32.11 -8.25
N LEU A 165 7.20 -30.95 -8.47
CA LEU A 165 8.63 -30.90 -8.83
C LEU A 165 9.54 -31.37 -7.69
N VAL A 166 9.07 -31.45 -6.44
CA VAL A 166 9.86 -32.02 -5.35
C VAL A 166 9.82 -33.56 -5.30
N ILE A 167 8.88 -34.22 -6.00
CA ILE A 167 8.79 -35.69 -6.02
C ILE A 167 10.06 -36.33 -6.60
N PRO A 168 10.61 -35.89 -7.76
CA PRO A 168 11.85 -36.45 -8.27
C PRO A 168 13.03 -36.29 -7.30
N ILE A 169 13.09 -35.20 -6.53
CA ILE A 169 14.12 -35.01 -5.50
C ILE A 169 13.98 -36.08 -4.41
N GLY A 170 12.76 -36.31 -3.94
CA GLY A 170 12.47 -37.39 -3.00
C GLY A 170 12.81 -38.77 -3.55
N LEU A 171 12.47 -39.04 -4.81
CA LEU A 171 12.78 -40.31 -5.47
C LEU A 171 14.29 -40.54 -5.59
N ALA A 172 15.06 -39.50 -5.90
CA ALA A 172 16.52 -39.57 -5.95
C ALA A 172 17.13 -39.90 -4.58
N ILE A 173 16.54 -39.41 -3.48
CA ILE A 173 16.97 -39.70 -2.11
C ILE A 173 16.57 -41.13 -1.70
N ALA A 174 15.33 -41.54 -1.98
CA ALA A 174 14.82 -42.86 -1.60
C ALA A 174 15.38 -44.01 -2.46
N ALA A 175 15.70 -43.73 -3.73
CA ALA A 175 16.21 -44.69 -4.71
C ALA A 175 17.39 -44.07 -5.50
N PRO A 176 18.63 -44.10 -4.95
CA PRO A 176 19.79 -43.44 -5.56
C PRO A 176 20.09 -43.88 -7.00
N HIS A 177 19.78 -45.13 -7.35
CA HIS A 177 19.91 -45.66 -8.72
C HIS A 177 19.00 -44.94 -9.73
N ALA A 178 17.91 -44.31 -9.28
CA ALA A 178 16.99 -43.52 -10.09
C ALA A 178 17.32 -42.03 -10.11
N ALA A 179 18.42 -41.59 -9.46
CA ALA A 179 18.76 -40.17 -9.33
C ALA A 179 18.97 -39.48 -10.69
N GLY A 180 19.61 -40.16 -11.65
CA GLY A 180 19.82 -39.62 -13.00
C GLY A 180 18.51 -39.32 -13.74
N ILE A 181 17.56 -40.29 -13.72
CA ILE A 181 16.23 -40.11 -14.33
C ILE A 181 15.45 -39.02 -13.59
N SER A 182 15.51 -39.01 -12.25
CA SER A 182 14.83 -38.02 -11.41
C SER A 182 15.33 -36.60 -11.69
N PHE A 183 16.64 -36.42 -11.90
CA PHE A 183 17.21 -35.14 -12.28
C PHE A 183 16.71 -34.66 -13.64
N VAL A 184 16.63 -35.56 -14.64
CA VAL A 184 16.06 -35.23 -15.96
C VAL A 184 14.60 -34.80 -15.82
N ILE A 185 13.78 -35.52 -15.04
CA ILE A 185 12.38 -35.15 -14.78
C ILE A 185 12.27 -33.77 -14.12
N LEU A 186 13.13 -33.48 -13.14
CA LEU A 186 13.16 -32.18 -12.46
C LEU A 186 13.51 -31.04 -13.44
N VAL A 187 14.55 -31.21 -14.26
CA VAL A 187 14.98 -30.19 -15.23
C VAL A 187 13.90 -29.96 -16.28
N VAL A 188 13.35 -31.02 -16.87
CA VAL A 188 12.27 -30.93 -17.86
C VAL A 188 11.01 -30.32 -17.25
N GLY A 189 10.62 -30.74 -16.05
CA GLY A 189 9.46 -30.20 -15.35
C GLY A 189 9.60 -28.72 -15.01
N THR A 190 10.80 -28.29 -14.57
CA THR A 190 11.10 -26.88 -14.29
C THR A 190 11.06 -26.05 -15.58
N ALA A 191 11.68 -26.54 -16.66
CA ALA A 191 11.65 -25.87 -17.97
C ALA A 191 10.22 -25.77 -18.53
N ALA A 192 9.42 -26.83 -18.41
CA ALA A 192 8.03 -26.83 -18.82
C ALA A 192 7.20 -25.82 -18.00
N SER A 193 7.40 -25.78 -16.67
CA SER A 193 6.72 -24.80 -15.80
C SER A 193 7.06 -23.37 -16.20
N LEU A 194 8.34 -23.07 -16.46
CA LEU A 194 8.79 -21.75 -16.93
C LEU A 194 8.20 -21.36 -18.29
N LEU A 195 8.17 -22.30 -19.24
CA LEU A 195 7.59 -22.08 -20.57
C LEU A 195 6.08 -21.81 -20.48
N LEU A 196 5.36 -22.56 -19.63
CA LEU A 196 3.93 -22.36 -19.40
C LEU A 196 3.62 -21.00 -18.76
N THR A 197 4.51 -20.51 -17.89
CA THR A 197 4.30 -19.22 -17.18
C THR A 197 4.87 -18.02 -17.92
N GLY A 198 5.64 -18.23 -19.00
CA GLY A 198 6.44 -17.17 -19.64
C GLY A 198 7.44 -16.54 -18.68
N GLY A 199 8.03 -17.35 -17.78
CA GLY A 199 8.95 -16.88 -16.75
C GLY A 199 10.33 -16.53 -17.31
N ASP A 200 10.90 -15.43 -16.84
CA ASP A 200 12.30 -15.08 -17.07
C ASP A 200 13.15 -15.62 -15.90
N PRO A 201 14.07 -16.58 -16.14
CA PRO A 201 14.88 -17.16 -15.08
C PRO A 201 15.79 -16.14 -14.39
N ILE A 202 16.27 -15.12 -15.10
CA ILE A 202 17.14 -14.07 -14.54
C ILE A 202 16.32 -13.22 -13.56
N LEU A 203 15.11 -12.85 -13.95
CA LEU A 203 14.18 -12.13 -13.08
C LEU A 203 13.76 -13.01 -11.88
N GLY A 204 13.63 -14.31 -12.08
CA GLY A 204 13.35 -15.26 -11.00
C GLY A 204 14.39 -15.16 -9.89
N MET A 205 15.68 -15.19 -10.24
CA MET A 205 16.76 -15.11 -9.26
C MET A 205 16.74 -13.80 -8.46
N THR A 206 16.45 -12.67 -9.10
CA THR A 206 16.37 -11.38 -8.40
C THR A 206 15.13 -11.29 -7.51
N ASN A 207 14.01 -11.88 -7.93
CA ASN A 207 12.75 -11.87 -7.18
C ASN A 207 12.70 -12.86 -6.02
N VAL A 208 13.52 -13.93 -6.01
CA VAL A 208 13.57 -14.89 -4.89
C VAL A 208 13.81 -14.17 -3.57
N PHE A 209 14.76 -13.24 -3.51
CA PHE A 209 15.03 -12.47 -2.29
C PHE A 209 13.82 -11.64 -1.87
N THR A 210 13.18 -10.96 -2.81
CA THR A 210 11.95 -10.18 -2.57
C THR A 210 10.81 -11.06 -2.06
N ALA A 211 10.66 -12.26 -2.59
CA ALA A 211 9.66 -13.23 -2.16
C ALA A 211 9.90 -13.70 -0.72
N TRP A 212 11.15 -14.02 -0.38
CA TRP A 212 11.55 -14.39 0.98
C TRP A 212 11.36 -13.24 1.96
N HIS A 213 11.74 -12.03 1.57
CA HIS A 213 11.52 -10.85 2.38
C HIS A 213 10.02 -10.62 2.63
N SER A 214 9.20 -10.69 1.59
CA SER A 214 7.73 -10.59 1.70
C SER A 214 7.17 -11.66 2.63
N TRP A 215 7.51 -12.93 2.42
CA TRP A 215 7.02 -14.03 3.23
C TRP A 215 7.24 -13.79 4.73
N CYS A 216 8.42 -13.30 5.08
CA CYS A 216 8.83 -13.06 6.46
C CYS A 216 8.32 -11.75 7.07
N THR A 217 7.96 -10.74 6.28
CA THR A 217 7.70 -9.38 6.80
C THR A 217 6.30 -8.86 6.50
N TYR A 218 5.57 -9.48 5.57
CA TYR A 218 4.24 -9.05 5.16
C TYR A 218 3.23 -9.14 6.30
N ASN A 219 2.51 -8.05 6.58
CA ASN A 219 1.52 -7.95 7.65
C ASN A 219 1.97 -8.57 8.99
N ARG A 220 3.09 -8.08 9.53
CA ARG A 220 3.70 -8.63 10.75
C ARG A 220 2.82 -8.55 11.98
N ALA A 221 2.01 -7.50 12.08
CA ALA A 221 1.10 -7.29 13.20
C ALA A 221 -0.13 -8.22 13.14
N ASP A 222 -0.28 -8.97 12.04
CA ASP A 222 -1.45 -9.80 11.77
C ASP A 222 -2.77 -9.01 11.84
N GLU A 223 -2.70 -7.74 11.42
CA GLU A 223 -3.83 -6.84 11.42
C GLU A 223 -4.61 -7.04 10.12
N THR A 224 -5.86 -7.48 10.25
CA THR A 224 -6.79 -7.51 9.14
C THR A 224 -7.38 -6.11 8.98
N ALA A 225 -6.95 -5.39 7.96
CA ALA A 225 -7.50 -4.09 7.61
C ALA A 225 -8.37 -4.22 6.35
N PRO A 226 -9.55 -3.59 6.27
CA PRO A 226 -10.37 -3.67 5.08
C PRO A 226 -9.64 -3.17 3.84
N GLY A 227 -9.69 -3.99 2.78
CA GLY A 227 -9.00 -3.72 1.51
C GLY A 227 -7.49 -3.87 1.55
N THR A 228 -6.92 -4.48 2.59
CA THR A 228 -5.56 -5.04 2.48
C THR A 228 -5.63 -6.51 2.06
N VAL A 229 -4.72 -6.93 1.18
CA VAL A 229 -4.64 -8.33 0.74
C VAL A 229 -4.30 -9.19 1.94
N SER A 230 -5.11 -10.21 2.22
CA SER A 230 -4.75 -11.25 3.17
C SER A 230 -3.85 -12.28 2.51
N SER A 231 -2.79 -12.70 3.19
CA SER A 231 -1.93 -13.76 2.68
C SER A 231 -2.70 -15.09 2.66
N PRO A 232 -2.73 -15.84 1.53
CA PRO A 232 -3.40 -17.15 1.47
C PRO A 232 -2.76 -18.17 2.43
N ALA A 233 -1.46 -18.01 2.71
CA ALA A 233 -0.71 -18.81 3.65
C ALA A 233 -0.99 -18.46 5.14
N GLY A 234 -1.97 -17.60 5.39
CA GLY A 234 -2.37 -17.16 6.73
C GLY A 234 -1.46 -16.11 7.36
N SER A 235 -1.58 -16.02 8.69
CA SER A 235 -0.86 -15.07 9.55
C SER A 235 0.65 -15.28 9.50
N LEU A 236 1.42 -14.25 9.89
CA LEU A 236 2.88 -14.36 9.96
C LEU A 236 3.32 -15.58 10.81
N PRO A 237 2.77 -15.84 12.00
CA PRO A 237 3.16 -17.02 12.77
C PRO A 237 2.95 -18.34 12.05
N THR A 238 1.86 -18.46 11.27
CA THR A 238 1.56 -19.66 10.47
C THR A 238 2.60 -19.86 9.37
N ARG A 239 2.96 -18.78 8.66
CA ARG A 239 3.96 -18.79 7.59
C ARG A 239 5.36 -19.17 8.06
N LEU A 240 5.80 -18.56 9.16
CA LEU A 240 7.09 -18.90 9.75
C LEU A 240 7.08 -20.31 10.35
N GLY A 241 5.94 -20.73 10.92
CA GLY A 241 5.75 -22.07 11.46
C GLY A 241 5.89 -23.17 10.41
N MET A 242 5.36 -22.94 9.20
CA MET A 242 5.53 -23.83 8.06
C MET A 242 7.00 -24.05 7.68
N ILE A 243 7.82 -22.99 7.68
CA ILE A 243 9.26 -23.12 7.41
C ILE A 243 9.95 -23.88 8.54
N VAL A 244 9.62 -23.56 9.80
CA VAL A 244 10.15 -24.25 10.98
C VAL A 244 9.89 -25.77 10.90
N LEU A 245 8.66 -26.15 10.57
CA LEU A 245 8.26 -27.55 10.39
C LEU A 245 9.11 -28.23 9.29
N LEU A 246 9.26 -27.58 8.14
CA LEU A 246 10.04 -28.10 7.03
C LEU A 246 11.53 -28.25 7.39
N VAL A 247 12.14 -27.22 7.96
CA VAL A 247 13.57 -27.22 8.33
C VAL A 247 13.87 -28.35 9.30
N VAL A 248 13.07 -28.53 10.35
CA VAL A 248 13.28 -29.62 11.32
C VAL A 248 13.12 -30.99 10.65
N SER A 249 12.10 -31.16 9.80
CA SER A 249 11.86 -32.42 9.09
C SER A 249 13.02 -32.76 8.14
N VAL A 250 13.54 -31.76 7.42
CA VAL A 250 14.72 -31.92 6.55
C VAL A 250 15.97 -32.21 7.37
N THR A 251 16.17 -31.53 8.50
CA THR A 251 17.32 -31.79 9.38
C THR A 251 17.33 -33.24 9.84
N LEU A 252 16.22 -33.74 10.39
CA LEU A 252 16.14 -35.12 10.87
C LEU A 252 16.36 -36.13 9.72
N LEU A 253 15.78 -35.90 8.54
CA LEU A 253 16.00 -36.76 7.38
C LEU A 253 17.46 -36.78 6.91
N VAL A 254 18.11 -35.61 6.83
CA VAL A 254 19.53 -35.51 6.42
C VAL A 254 20.41 -36.23 7.43
N THR A 255 20.10 -36.09 8.71
CA THR A 255 20.81 -36.78 9.78
C THR A 255 20.70 -38.29 9.64
N ASP A 256 19.48 -38.81 9.46
CA ASP A 256 19.22 -40.24 9.21
C ASP A 256 19.96 -40.76 7.96
N ALA A 257 20.03 -39.96 6.90
CA ALA A 257 20.61 -40.37 5.62
C ALA A 257 22.15 -40.37 5.61
N THR A 258 22.77 -39.48 6.37
CA THR A 258 24.21 -39.19 6.23
C THR A 258 25.02 -39.37 7.51
N GLY A 259 24.37 -39.60 8.66
CA GLY A 259 25.04 -39.58 9.97
C GLY A 259 25.54 -38.19 10.34
N LEU A 260 24.88 -37.13 9.84
CA LEU A 260 25.32 -35.74 10.02
C LEU A 260 25.50 -35.36 11.50
N SER A 261 24.67 -35.90 12.38
CA SER A 261 24.74 -35.67 13.83
C SER A 261 26.03 -36.20 14.43
N GLU A 262 26.47 -37.39 14.04
CA GLU A 262 27.76 -37.97 14.45
C GLU A 262 28.95 -37.20 13.86
N ALA A 263 28.85 -36.75 12.60
CA ALA A 263 29.90 -35.96 11.97
C ALA A 263 30.09 -34.59 12.66
N VAL A 264 28.99 -33.98 13.13
CA VAL A 264 29.00 -32.65 13.78
C VAL A 264 29.40 -32.75 15.25
N TRP A 265 28.87 -33.73 15.99
CA TRP A 265 28.97 -33.81 17.46
C TRP A 265 29.83 -34.96 17.99
N GLY A 266 30.25 -35.91 17.15
CA GLY A 266 31.06 -37.06 17.53
C GLY A 266 32.57 -36.77 17.63
N ASP A 267 33.35 -37.83 17.85
CA ASP A 267 34.79 -37.78 18.16
C ASP A 267 35.65 -37.15 17.05
N VAL A 268 35.13 -37.09 15.82
CA VAL A 268 35.79 -36.46 14.67
C VAL A 268 36.11 -34.99 14.95
N GLY A 269 35.28 -34.29 15.73
CA GLY A 269 35.50 -32.88 16.07
C GLY A 269 36.70 -32.63 16.97
N LEU A 270 37.03 -33.58 17.85
CA LEU A 270 38.17 -33.48 18.77
C LEU A 270 39.51 -33.82 18.08
N ALA A 271 39.46 -34.58 16.98
CA ALA A 271 40.65 -34.95 16.21
C ALA A 271 41.23 -33.78 15.40
N PHE A 272 40.38 -32.82 15.00
CA PHE A 272 40.83 -31.58 14.37
C PHE A 272 41.26 -30.60 15.48
N GLY A 273 42.54 -30.62 15.86
CA GLY A 273 43.12 -29.74 16.90
C GLY A 273 43.02 -28.22 16.67
N ASN A 274 42.20 -27.76 15.72
CA ASN A 274 41.90 -26.36 15.47
C ASN A 274 40.40 -26.06 15.68
N LEU A 275 40.09 -25.49 16.84
CA LEU A 275 38.74 -25.09 17.26
C LEU A 275 38.02 -24.19 16.24
N LEU A 276 38.76 -23.34 15.51
CA LEU A 276 38.20 -22.45 14.50
C LEU A 276 37.66 -23.23 13.31
N VAL A 277 38.44 -24.18 12.79
CA VAL A 277 38.06 -25.01 11.65
C VAL A 277 36.84 -25.87 12.00
N TRP A 278 36.85 -26.47 13.20
CA TRP A 278 35.70 -27.23 13.69
C TRP A 278 34.45 -26.35 13.81
N THR A 279 34.57 -25.14 14.38
CA THR A 279 33.43 -24.22 14.51
C THR A 279 32.86 -23.84 13.13
N CYS A 280 33.72 -23.56 12.14
CA CYS A 280 33.29 -23.26 10.78
C CYS A 280 32.57 -24.45 10.12
N LEU A 281 33.07 -25.68 10.33
CA LEU A 281 32.43 -26.90 9.80
C LEU A 281 31.07 -27.16 10.47
N VAL A 282 30.97 -27.02 11.79
CA VAL A 282 29.70 -27.14 12.51
C VAL A 282 28.69 -26.12 11.97
N LEU A 283 29.08 -24.86 11.82
CA LEU A 283 28.20 -23.82 11.26
C LEU A 283 27.77 -24.15 9.83
N ALA A 284 28.68 -24.67 9.00
CA ALA A 284 28.36 -25.09 7.64
C ALA A 284 27.34 -26.25 7.63
N PHE A 285 27.57 -27.30 8.42
CA PHE A 285 26.67 -28.45 8.49
C PHE A 285 25.29 -28.11 9.08
N VAL A 286 25.25 -27.25 10.09
CA VAL A 286 23.99 -26.73 10.65
C VAL A 286 23.21 -25.93 9.60
N ALA A 287 23.90 -25.23 8.70
CA ALA A 287 23.27 -24.46 7.62
C ALA A 287 22.73 -25.33 6.47
N VAL A 288 23.26 -26.55 6.26
CA VAL A 288 22.87 -27.42 5.13
C VAL A 288 21.37 -27.74 5.13
N PRO A 289 20.73 -28.23 6.21
CA PRO A 289 19.29 -28.52 6.20
C PRO A 289 18.41 -27.29 5.92
N ALA A 290 18.80 -26.13 6.46
CA ALA A 290 18.10 -24.87 6.20
C ALA A 290 18.24 -24.46 4.73
N ALA A 291 19.43 -24.58 4.15
CA ALA A 291 19.67 -24.32 2.74
C ALA A 291 18.90 -25.28 1.82
N ILE A 292 18.85 -26.58 2.14
CA ILE A 292 18.05 -27.58 1.42
C ILE A 292 16.56 -27.20 1.47
N SER A 293 16.05 -26.81 2.65
CA SER A 293 14.65 -26.40 2.81
C SER A 293 14.31 -25.18 1.96
N ILE A 294 15.19 -24.17 1.96
CA ILE A 294 15.06 -22.97 1.13
C ILE A 294 15.10 -23.33 -0.35
N ALA A 295 15.99 -24.23 -0.76
CA ALA A 295 16.09 -24.69 -2.15
C ALA A 295 14.82 -25.45 -2.59
N LEU A 296 14.29 -26.34 -1.76
CA LEU A 296 13.04 -27.07 -2.04
C LEU A 296 11.85 -26.12 -2.22
N ILE A 297 11.70 -25.14 -1.32
CA ILE A 297 10.67 -24.09 -1.47
C ILE A 297 10.89 -23.30 -2.76
N SER A 298 12.14 -22.93 -3.05
CA SER A 298 12.49 -22.14 -4.23
C SER A 298 12.23 -22.90 -5.54
N VAL A 299 12.43 -24.22 -5.59
CA VAL A 299 12.09 -25.06 -6.75
C VAL A 299 10.58 -24.98 -7.05
N VAL A 300 9.73 -25.15 -6.03
CA VAL A 300 8.27 -25.07 -6.19
C VAL A 300 7.83 -23.66 -6.58
N ALA A 301 8.44 -22.64 -5.98
CA ALA A 301 8.08 -21.24 -6.21
C ALA A 301 8.74 -20.62 -7.45
N PHE A 302 9.68 -21.30 -8.11
CA PHE A 302 10.53 -20.72 -9.15
C PHE A 302 9.73 -20.13 -10.30
N SER A 303 8.68 -20.82 -10.72
CA SER A 303 7.77 -20.36 -11.77
C SER A 303 7.04 -19.08 -11.38
N ALA A 304 6.57 -18.98 -10.13
CA ALA A 304 5.87 -17.79 -9.62
C ALA A 304 6.80 -16.57 -9.53
N VAL A 305 8.03 -16.76 -9.05
CA VAL A 305 9.00 -15.65 -8.88
C VAL A 305 9.64 -15.20 -10.20
N SER A 306 9.72 -16.08 -11.20
CA SER A 306 10.30 -15.78 -12.52
C SER A 306 9.36 -15.02 -13.46
N ARG A 307 8.05 -15.01 -13.20
CA ARG A 307 7.14 -14.23 -14.03
C ARG A 307 7.37 -12.73 -13.80
N PRO A 308 7.43 -11.91 -14.85
CA PRO A 308 7.34 -10.46 -14.75
C PRO A 308 5.93 -10.06 -14.34
N LEU A 309 5.57 -10.34 -13.09
CA LEU A 309 4.48 -9.65 -12.43
C LEU A 309 4.99 -8.22 -12.26
N ARG A 310 4.32 -7.24 -12.89
CA ARG A 310 4.67 -5.82 -12.79
C ARG A 310 4.85 -5.49 -11.31
N THR A 311 6.08 -5.52 -10.82
CA THR A 311 6.39 -5.03 -9.49
C THR A 311 6.05 -3.56 -9.52
N SER A 312 5.18 -3.11 -8.63
CA SER A 312 4.64 -1.74 -8.58
C SER A 312 5.71 -0.66 -8.41
N GLY A 313 7.01 -0.98 -8.50
CA GLY A 313 8.14 -0.10 -8.27
C GLY A 313 8.63 0.70 -9.47
N ALA A 314 8.23 0.37 -10.71
CA ALA A 314 8.76 1.05 -11.92
C ALA A 314 7.75 1.93 -12.67
N SER A 315 6.47 1.90 -12.30
CA SER A 315 5.49 2.82 -12.87
C SER A 315 5.62 4.18 -12.18
N SER A 316 5.71 5.29 -12.93
CA SER A 316 5.77 6.62 -12.32
C SER A 316 4.62 6.79 -11.30
N GLN A 317 4.85 7.43 -10.15
CA GLN A 317 3.81 7.61 -9.12
C GLN A 317 2.50 8.19 -9.69
N SER A 318 2.61 9.04 -10.73
CA SER A 318 1.47 9.58 -11.48
C SER A 318 0.60 8.49 -12.14
N SER A 319 1.22 7.42 -12.64
CA SER A 319 0.52 6.28 -13.22
C SER A 319 -0.11 5.37 -12.16
N GLU A 320 0.49 5.25 -10.96
CA GLU A 320 -0.10 4.47 -9.86
C GLU A 320 -1.39 5.13 -9.36
N TRP A 321 -1.36 6.44 -9.10
CA TRP A 321 -2.53 7.20 -8.66
C TRP A 321 -3.71 7.09 -9.63
N GLN A 322 -3.44 7.27 -10.93
CA GLN A 322 -4.47 7.19 -11.97
C GLN A 322 -5.06 5.78 -12.05
N GLN A 323 -4.23 4.73 -12.00
CA GLN A 323 -4.73 3.35 -12.01
C GLN A 323 -5.59 3.03 -10.79
N ILE A 324 -5.23 3.54 -9.60
CA ILE A 324 -6.03 3.36 -8.38
C ILE A 324 -7.38 4.07 -8.52
N THR A 325 -7.38 5.33 -8.88
CA THR A 325 -8.62 6.13 -8.99
C THR A 325 -9.55 5.63 -10.11
N GLU A 326 -9.00 5.23 -11.25
CA GLU A 326 -9.73 4.61 -12.34
C GLU A 326 -10.44 3.32 -11.90
N ALA A 327 -9.75 2.53 -11.10
CA ALA A 327 -10.29 1.29 -10.61
C ALA A 327 -11.41 1.45 -9.60
N ILE A 328 -11.24 2.40 -8.67
CA ILE A 328 -12.28 2.76 -7.71
C ILE A 328 -13.54 3.17 -8.48
N ARG A 329 -13.37 4.00 -9.51
CA ARG A 329 -14.46 4.43 -10.38
C ARG A 329 -15.08 3.27 -11.19
N SER A 330 -14.29 2.29 -11.61
CA SER A 330 -14.78 1.11 -12.34
C SER A 330 -15.11 -0.08 -11.44
N SER A 331 -15.09 0.10 -10.11
CA SER A 331 -15.36 -0.96 -9.15
C SER A 331 -16.79 -1.48 -9.27
N LYS A 332 -16.95 -2.79 -9.08
CA LYS A 332 -18.25 -3.44 -8.98
C LYS A 332 -18.96 -3.06 -7.68
N ASN A 333 -18.19 -2.74 -6.64
CA ASN A 333 -18.72 -2.29 -5.36
C ASN A 333 -19.22 -0.83 -5.47
N PRO A 334 -20.53 -0.58 -5.26
CA PRO A 334 -21.09 0.77 -5.38
C PRO A 334 -20.54 1.74 -4.32
N ILE A 335 -20.15 1.26 -3.14
CA ILE A 335 -19.57 2.10 -2.08
C ILE A 335 -18.21 2.63 -2.52
N GLU A 336 -17.35 1.78 -3.08
CA GLU A 336 -16.06 2.20 -3.62
C GLU A 336 -16.24 3.20 -4.74
N ARG A 337 -17.12 2.90 -5.70
CA ARG A 337 -17.38 3.76 -6.86
C ARG A 337 -17.94 5.13 -6.48
N ASP A 338 -18.67 5.24 -5.37
CA ASP A 338 -19.20 6.50 -4.84
C ASP A 338 -18.34 7.12 -3.72
N SER A 339 -17.09 6.66 -3.60
CA SER A 339 -16.11 7.22 -2.66
C SER A 339 -14.98 7.96 -3.38
N ILE A 340 -14.37 8.90 -2.66
CA ILE A 340 -13.15 9.59 -3.06
C ILE A 340 -11.97 8.93 -2.34
N TYR A 341 -10.94 8.58 -3.10
CA TYR A 341 -9.69 8.07 -2.54
C TYR A 341 -8.84 9.22 -2.03
N THR A 342 -8.50 9.20 -0.75
CA THR A 342 -7.70 10.25 -0.12
C THR A 342 -6.27 9.80 0.20
N GLY A 343 -5.95 8.52 -0.04
CA GLY A 343 -4.62 7.96 0.18
C GLY A 343 -4.66 6.65 0.96
N ARG A 344 -3.60 6.36 1.71
CA ARG A 344 -3.50 5.18 2.57
C ARG A 344 -3.25 5.58 4.01
N LEU A 345 -3.76 4.80 4.96
CA LEU A 345 -3.45 4.96 6.37
C LEU A 345 -1.96 4.65 6.59
N ALA A 346 -1.28 5.50 7.36
CA ALA A 346 0.13 5.31 7.67
C ALA A 346 0.39 4.10 8.58
N HIS A 347 -0.62 3.64 9.32
CA HIS A 347 -0.45 2.54 10.28
C HIS A 347 -0.27 1.19 9.58
N ASP A 348 -1.22 0.84 8.71
CA ASP A 348 -1.37 -0.50 8.11
C ASP A 348 -1.31 -0.49 6.56
N GLY A 349 -1.27 0.71 5.96
CA GLY A 349 -1.29 0.87 4.51
C GLY A 349 -2.66 0.60 3.86
N SER A 350 -3.72 0.45 4.66
CA SER A 350 -5.10 0.30 4.15
C SER A 350 -5.54 1.55 3.38
N PRO A 351 -6.38 1.42 2.35
CA PRO A 351 -6.86 2.57 1.61
C PRO A 351 -7.84 3.40 2.44
N LEU A 352 -7.72 4.71 2.33
CA LEU A 352 -8.68 5.66 2.89
C LEU A 352 -9.63 6.11 1.79
N LEU A 353 -10.85 5.57 1.84
CA LEU A 353 -11.97 5.95 0.98
C LEU A 353 -12.96 6.75 1.81
N VAL A 354 -13.34 7.93 1.31
CA VAL A 354 -14.32 8.79 1.96
C VAL A 354 -15.55 8.87 1.05
N PRO A 355 -16.74 8.45 1.52
CA PRO A 355 -17.96 8.52 0.73
C PRO A 355 -18.22 9.96 0.26
N ARG A 356 -18.67 10.12 -0.99
CA ARG A 356 -18.93 11.44 -1.56
C ARG A 356 -19.96 12.24 -0.76
N ALA A 357 -20.95 11.57 -0.18
CA ALA A 357 -21.95 12.20 0.69
C ALA A 357 -21.30 12.99 1.83
N VAL A 358 -20.18 12.51 2.40
CA VAL A 358 -19.43 13.22 3.44
C VAL A 358 -18.80 14.50 2.90
N PHE A 359 -18.27 14.48 1.67
CA PHE A 359 -17.71 15.68 1.03
C PHE A 359 -18.77 16.73 0.68
N GLN A 360 -20.06 16.39 0.68
CA GLN A 360 -21.14 17.38 0.52
C GLN A 360 -21.31 18.26 1.76
N GLU A 361 -20.82 17.81 2.93
CA GLU A 361 -20.83 18.57 4.19
C GLU A 361 -19.64 19.55 4.33
N HIS A 362 -18.86 19.72 3.25
CA HIS A 362 -17.60 20.46 3.19
C HIS A 362 -16.40 19.72 3.80
N ALA A 363 -15.20 20.06 3.34
CA ALA A 363 -13.95 19.52 3.84
C ALA A 363 -12.96 20.65 4.15
N HIS A 364 -12.24 20.51 5.25
CA HIS A 364 -11.24 21.47 5.70
C HIS A 364 -9.85 20.84 5.70
N LEU A 365 -8.98 21.27 4.78
CA LEU A 365 -7.61 20.79 4.65
C LEU A 365 -6.64 21.79 5.29
N LEU A 366 -6.08 21.40 6.45
CA LEU A 366 -5.13 22.20 7.22
C LEU A 366 -3.69 21.73 7.03
N GLY A 367 -2.74 22.67 7.15
CA GLY A 367 -1.30 22.39 7.10
C GLY A 367 -0.49 23.65 6.82
N ASP A 368 0.80 23.63 7.15
CA ASP A 368 1.70 24.77 6.97
C ASP A 368 1.97 25.08 5.48
N SER A 369 2.60 26.21 5.18
CA SER A 369 3.13 26.44 3.83
C SER A 369 4.17 25.36 3.49
N GLY A 370 4.17 24.86 2.25
CA GLY A 370 5.06 23.76 1.83
C GLY A 370 4.65 22.35 2.28
N SER A 371 3.61 22.18 3.11
CA SER A 371 3.12 20.86 3.53
C SER A 371 2.46 20.02 2.42
N GLY A 372 2.28 20.61 1.23
CA GLY A 372 1.72 19.92 0.07
C GLY A 372 0.19 19.97 -0.03
N LYS A 373 -0.52 20.88 0.67
CA LYS A 373 -1.98 21.04 0.58
C LYS A 373 -2.50 21.06 -0.87
N THR A 374 -1.84 21.83 -1.74
CA THR A 374 -2.20 21.95 -3.15
C THR A 374 -1.88 20.66 -3.92
N ALA A 375 -0.61 20.25 -3.94
CA ALA A 375 -0.13 19.14 -4.76
C ALA A 375 -0.60 17.75 -4.30
N ARG A 376 -0.77 17.52 -3.00
CA ARG A 376 -1.14 16.22 -2.41
C ARG A 376 -2.60 16.14 -1.97
N GLY A 377 -3.27 17.27 -1.77
CA GLY A 377 -4.67 17.32 -1.31
C GLY A 377 -5.62 17.79 -2.41
N LEU A 378 -5.54 19.06 -2.78
CA LEU A 378 -6.52 19.71 -3.66
C LEU A 378 -6.45 19.22 -5.10
N ILE A 379 -5.26 19.11 -5.70
CA ILE A 379 -5.11 18.65 -7.08
C ILE A 379 -5.60 17.20 -7.23
N PRO A 380 -5.17 16.22 -6.41
CA PRO A 380 -5.66 14.85 -6.52
C PRO A 380 -7.18 14.71 -6.30
N LEU A 381 -7.77 15.53 -5.42
CA LEU A 381 -9.22 15.61 -5.25
C LEU A 381 -9.90 16.15 -6.53
N ALA A 382 -9.41 17.27 -7.07
CA ALA A 382 -9.93 17.88 -8.28
C ALA A 382 -9.85 16.93 -9.48
N GLU A 383 -8.75 16.19 -9.64
CA GLU A 383 -8.59 15.19 -10.69
C GLU A 383 -9.66 14.10 -10.60
N GLN A 384 -9.94 13.58 -9.41
CA GLN A 384 -11.00 12.58 -9.21
C GLN A 384 -12.39 13.14 -9.51
N LEU A 385 -12.69 14.36 -9.09
CA LEU A 385 -13.98 15.02 -9.36
C LEU A 385 -14.19 15.27 -10.85
N ILE A 386 -13.14 15.71 -11.56
CA ILE A 386 -13.15 15.89 -13.02
C ILE A 386 -13.34 14.56 -13.73
N ALA A 387 -12.62 13.52 -13.30
CA ALA A 387 -12.65 12.20 -13.90
C ALA A 387 -14.02 11.53 -13.76
N ASP A 388 -14.69 11.66 -12.62
CA ASP A 388 -16.03 11.08 -12.41
C ASP A 388 -17.13 11.83 -13.17
N GLY A 389 -16.98 13.15 -13.32
CA GLY A 389 -17.85 13.92 -14.20
C GLY A 389 -19.26 14.19 -13.74
N ARG A 390 -19.51 13.92 -12.45
CA ARG A 390 -20.76 14.23 -11.77
C ARG A 390 -20.73 15.58 -11.05
N SER A 391 -19.64 16.32 -11.16
CA SER A 391 -19.40 17.55 -10.40
C SER A 391 -18.90 18.67 -11.29
N SER A 392 -19.46 19.87 -11.10
CA SER A 392 -18.86 21.11 -11.59
C SER A 392 -17.82 21.58 -10.58
N LEU A 393 -16.60 21.84 -11.05
CA LEU A 393 -15.50 22.28 -10.19
C LEU A 393 -15.22 23.77 -10.40
N MET A 394 -15.34 24.56 -9.34
CA MET A 394 -14.87 25.94 -9.28
C MET A 394 -13.67 26.01 -8.34
N VAL A 395 -12.57 26.57 -8.83
CA VAL A 395 -11.34 26.71 -8.03
C VAL A 395 -11.00 28.19 -7.90
N ILE A 396 -10.78 28.62 -6.65
CA ILE A 396 -10.34 29.97 -6.31
C ILE A 396 -8.92 29.85 -5.78
N ASP A 397 -7.94 30.18 -6.63
CA ASP A 397 -6.53 30.20 -6.26
C ASP A 397 -6.12 31.61 -5.85
N LEU A 398 -6.11 31.85 -4.53
CA LEU A 398 -5.74 33.14 -3.96
C LEU A 398 -4.23 33.37 -3.88
N LYS A 399 -3.41 32.32 -4.10
CA LYS A 399 -1.96 32.49 -4.14
C LYS A 399 -1.53 32.94 -5.52
N GLY A 400 -2.03 32.29 -6.57
CA GLY A 400 -1.87 32.70 -7.97
C GLY A 400 -0.41 32.91 -8.43
N ASP A 401 0.55 32.41 -7.67
CA ASP A 401 1.98 32.50 -7.90
C ASP A 401 2.44 31.49 -8.94
N SER A 402 1.73 30.34 -9.04
CA SER A 402 1.98 29.30 -10.03
C SER A 402 0.72 28.97 -10.86
N GLN A 403 0.92 28.37 -12.04
CA GLN A 403 -0.16 27.84 -12.89
C GLN A 403 -0.41 26.34 -12.67
N GLU A 404 0.12 25.75 -11.59
CA GLU A 404 0.14 24.30 -11.37
C GLU A 404 -1.27 23.70 -11.27
N ILE A 405 -2.17 24.40 -10.57
CA ILE A 405 -3.57 23.99 -10.47
C ILE A 405 -4.20 24.00 -11.86
N LEU A 406 -4.14 25.13 -12.57
CA LEU A 406 -4.73 25.26 -13.91
C LEU A 406 -4.19 24.22 -14.89
N ALA A 407 -2.88 24.00 -14.91
CA ALA A 407 -2.23 23.00 -15.75
C ALA A 407 -2.72 21.58 -15.41
N SER A 408 -2.86 21.27 -14.12
CA SER A 408 -3.37 19.97 -13.66
C SER A 408 -4.84 19.75 -14.05
N LEU A 409 -5.69 20.78 -13.90
CA LEU A 409 -7.09 20.72 -14.33
C LEU A 409 -7.21 20.54 -15.85
N LYS A 410 -6.41 21.25 -16.64
CA LYS A 410 -6.34 21.06 -18.10
C LYS A 410 -5.93 19.64 -18.46
N ALA A 411 -4.90 19.10 -17.81
CA ALA A 411 -4.45 17.73 -18.04
C ALA A 411 -5.52 16.70 -17.66
N ALA A 412 -6.20 16.89 -16.53
CA ALA A 412 -7.29 16.03 -16.08
C ALA A 412 -8.48 16.06 -17.05
N ALA A 413 -8.86 17.25 -17.52
CA ALA A 413 -9.93 17.43 -18.51
C ALA A 413 -9.59 16.72 -19.83
N SER A 414 -8.39 16.94 -20.37
CA SER A 414 -7.94 16.28 -21.60
C SER A 414 -7.94 14.75 -21.49
N ARG A 415 -7.56 14.19 -20.33
CA ARG A 415 -7.54 12.73 -20.11
C ARG A 415 -8.93 12.10 -20.12
N ARG A 416 -9.97 12.82 -19.73
CA ARG A 416 -11.34 12.30 -19.75
C ARG A 416 -11.85 12.08 -21.19
N GLY A 417 -11.27 12.74 -22.19
CA GLY A 417 -11.62 12.60 -23.60
C GLY A 417 -12.92 13.30 -24.00
N GLU A 418 -13.78 13.67 -23.05
CA GLU A 418 -14.89 14.59 -23.25
C GLU A 418 -14.40 16.04 -23.24
N GLN A 419 -14.96 16.89 -24.11
CA GLN A 419 -14.69 18.32 -24.05
C GLN A 419 -15.32 18.92 -22.79
N ILE A 420 -14.58 18.87 -21.67
CA ILE A 420 -14.97 19.59 -20.46
C ILE A 420 -14.72 21.08 -20.71
N PRO A 421 -15.75 21.93 -20.66
CA PRO A 421 -15.57 23.37 -20.86
C PRO A 421 -14.78 23.96 -19.69
N LEU A 422 -13.50 24.22 -19.92
CA LEU A 422 -12.62 24.86 -18.95
C LEU A 422 -12.57 26.37 -19.20
N ARG A 423 -13.07 27.13 -18.23
CA ARG A 423 -12.99 28.60 -18.20
C ARG A 423 -12.12 28.99 -17.01
N TYR A 424 -11.19 29.92 -17.20
CA TYR A 424 -10.36 30.45 -16.13
C TYR A 424 -10.31 31.96 -16.25
N PHE A 425 -10.34 32.62 -15.10
CA PHE A 425 -10.26 34.06 -14.98
C PHE A 425 -8.95 34.39 -14.25
N SER A 426 -8.17 35.30 -14.83
CA SER A 426 -6.96 35.85 -14.22
C SER A 426 -7.01 37.37 -14.33
N ILE A 427 -6.55 38.04 -13.28
CA ILE A 427 -6.34 39.50 -13.26
C ILE A 427 -4.90 39.88 -13.65
N ARG A 428 -4.04 38.89 -13.90
CA ARG A 428 -2.65 39.14 -14.27
C ARG A 428 -2.57 39.52 -15.75
N GLU A 429 -1.88 40.61 -16.03
CA GLU A 429 -1.71 41.16 -17.40
C GLU A 429 -0.94 40.21 -18.33
N ASP A 430 -0.07 39.35 -17.77
CA ASP A 430 0.73 38.38 -18.52
C ASP A 430 -0.02 37.08 -18.85
N GLN A 431 -1.31 36.98 -18.51
CA GLN A 431 -2.11 35.77 -18.68
C GLN A 431 -3.37 36.02 -19.50
N SER A 432 -3.73 35.03 -20.33
CA SER A 432 -5.06 35.01 -20.94
C SER A 432 -6.12 34.84 -19.86
N THR A 433 -7.30 35.40 -20.10
CA THR A 433 -8.42 35.35 -19.16
C THR A 433 -9.72 35.14 -19.92
N PHE A 434 -10.61 34.33 -19.37
CA PHE A 434 -11.99 34.29 -19.83
C PHE A 434 -12.69 35.53 -19.30
N ALA A 435 -13.00 36.46 -20.22
CA ALA A 435 -13.63 37.72 -19.86
C ALA A 435 -14.96 37.47 -19.12
N PHE A 436 -15.07 38.06 -17.93
CA PHE A 436 -16.28 38.02 -17.12
C PHE A 436 -17.01 39.35 -17.27
N ASN A 437 -18.22 39.31 -17.82
CA ASN A 437 -19.12 40.46 -17.87
C ASN A 437 -20.40 40.11 -17.08
N PRO A 438 -20.65 40.73 -15.91
CA PRO A 438 -21.81 40.42 -15.09
C PRO A 438 -23.14 40.65 -15.81
N PHE A 439 -23.21 41.64 -16.71
CA PHE A 439 -24.41 41.96 -17.49
C PHE A 439 -24.77 40.85 -18.50
N GLN A 440 -23.79 40.05 -18.93
CA GLN A 440 -23.97 38.96 -19.89
C GLN A 440 -24.23 37.61 -19.21
N LEU A 441 -24.29 37.57 -17.88
CA LEU A 441 -24.57 36.32 -17.18
C LEU A 441 -26.02 35.88 -17.46
N PRO A 442 -26.28 34.60 -17.75
CA PRO A 442 -27.64 34.10 -17.97
C PRO A 442 -28.59 34.35 -16.78
N CYS A 443 -28.03 34.46 -15.56
CA CYS A 443 -28.80 34.75 -14.36
C CYS A 443 -29.04 36.25 -14.14
N TRP A 444 -28.37 37.17 -14.85
CA TRP A 444 -28.45 38.61 -14.61
C TRP A 444 -29.90 39.12 -14.61
N ASN A 445 -30.66 38.71 -15.62
CA ASN A 445 -32.07 39.09 -15.75
C ASN A 445 -32.97 38.49 -14.66
N ARG A 446 -32.52 37.40 -14.00
CA ARG A 446 -33.23 36.74 -12.89
C ARG A 446 -32.90 37.35 -11.52
N LEU A 447 -31.83 38.13 -11.42
CA LEU A 447 -31.48 38.85 -10.20
C LEU A 447 -32.44 40.02 -10.01
N ASN A 448 -32.90 40.22 -8.78
CA ASN A 448 -33.63 41.41 -8.40
C ASN A 448 -32.70 42.65 -8.34
N LEU A 449 -33.28 43.84 -8.23
CA LEU A 449 -32.54 45.09 -8.23
C LEU A 449 -31.43 45.13 -7.16
N PHE A 450 -31.73 44.72 -5.93
CA PHE A 450 -30.74 44.68 -4.84
C PHE A 450 -29.60 43.70 -5.12
N GLN A 451 -29.91 42.52 -5.64
CA GLN A 451 -28.91 41.52 -6.01
C GLN A 451 -28.00 42.03 -7.14
N ARG A 452 -28.55 42.72 -8.15
CA ARG A 452 -27.75 43.34 -9.22
C ARG A 452 -26.83 44.43 -8.67
N THR A 453 -27.36 45.27 -7.79
CA THR A 453 -26.57 46.29 -7.08
C THR A 453 -25.43 45.65 -6.31
N ASP A 454 -25.71 44.63 -5.48
CA ASP A 454 -24.71 43.98 -4.63
C ASP A 454 -23.62 43.27 -5.45
N VAL A 455 -24.01 42.56 -6.51
CA VAL A 455 -23.06 41.91 -7.43
C VAL A 455 -22.11 42.94 -8.07
N LEU A 456 -22.61 44.08 -8.54
CA LEU A 456 -21.78 45.11 -9.14
C LEU A 456 -20.94 45.86 -8.11
N CYS A 457 -21.48 46.13 -6.92
CA CYS A 457 -20.71 46.72 -5.82
C CYS A 457 -19.55 45.81 -5.41
N GLY A 458 -19.78 44.50 -5.33
CA GLY A 458 -18.72 43.52 -5.09
C GLY A 458 -17.72 43.45 -6.23
N ALA A 459 -18.20 43.36 -7.48
CA ALA A 459 -17.35 43.22 -8.67
C ALA A 459 -16.45 44.45 -8.92
N LEU A 460 -16.93 45.64 -8.60
CA LEU A 460 -16.20 46.91 -8.75
C LEU A 460 -15.38 47.29 -7.51
N GLY A 461 -15.34 46.45 -6.47
CA GLY A 461 -14.60 46.75 -5.24
C GLY A 461 -15.14 47.95 -4.46
N LEU A 462 -16.45 48.23 -4.58
CA LEU A 462 -17.13 49.37 -3.95
C LEU A 462 -17.56 49.10 -2.50
N VAL A 463 -17.25 47.90 -1.98
CA VAL A 463 -17.53 47.48 -0.60
C VAL A 463 -16.26 47.63 0.24
N TYR A 464 -16.24 48.64 1.11
CA TYR A 464 -15.08 48.97 1.95
C TYR A 464 -15.15 48.35 3.37
N GLY A 465 -16.25 47.69 3.73
CA GLY A 465 -16.48 47.08 5.03
C GLY A 465 -17.53 47.80 5.88
N THR A 466 -17.75 47.32 7.11
CA THR A 466 -18.86 47.75 7.99
C THR A 466 -18.47 48.80 9.03
N ASP A 467 -17.18 49.11 9.17
CA ASP A 467 -16.68 50.05 10.18
C ASP A 467 -17.14 51.48 9.90
N TYR A 468 -17.05 52.34 10.94
CA TYR A 468 -17.39 53.76 10.84
C TYR A 468 -16.62 54.44 9.69
N GLY A 469 -17.33 55.21 8.87
CA GLY A 469 -16.80 55.78 7.63
C GLY A 469 -16.83 54.81 6.44
N ARG A 470 -16.21 53.62 6.57
CA ARG A 470 -16.19 52.60 5.49
C ARG A 470 -17.58 52.13 5.09
N GLY A 471 -18.45 51.89 6.07
CA GLY A 471 -19.85 51.55 5.85
C GLY A 471 -20.65 52.69 5.21
N TYR A 472 -20.32 53.95 5.53
CA TYR A 472 -20.98 55.12 4.96
C TYR A 472 -20.71 55.23 3.45
N PHE A 473 -19.46 55.13 3.02
CA PHE A 473 -19.07 55.17 1.61
C PHE A 473 -19.56 53.95 0.83
N SER A 474 -19.48 52.75 1.41
CA SER A 474 -20.03 51.53 0.79
C SER A 474 -21.54 51.66 0.54
N SER A 475 -22.28 52.20 1.52
CA SER A 475 -23.71 52.44 1.38
C SER A 475 -24.03 53.53 0.35
N ALA A 476 -23.23 54.60 0.29
CA ALA A 476 -23.39 55.67 -0.69
C ALA A 476 -23.19 55.16 -2.13
N ASN A 477 -22.12 54.37 -2.36
CA ASN A 477 -21.87 53.71 -3.65
C ASN A 477 -23.05 52.81 -4.05
N ALA A 478 -23.52 51.96 -3.13
CA ALA A 478 -24.66 51.07 -3.37
C ALA A 478 -25.95 51.85 -3.67
N MET A 479 -26.19 52.98 -2.99
CA MET A 479 -27.35 53.84 -3.24
C MET A 479 -27.33 54.46 -4.64
N VAL A 480 -26.18 55.00 -5.07
CA VAL A 480 -26.02 55.56 -6.42
C VAL A 480 -26.27 54.48 -7.46
N LEU A 481 -25.62 53.33 -7.31
CA LEU A 481 -25.73 52.21 -8.25
C LEU A 481 -27.17 51.64 -8.30
N HIS A 482 -27.82 51.50 -7.14
CA HIS A 482 -29.23 51.09 -7.04
C HIS A 482 -30.16 52.10 -7.72
N ALA A 483 -29.98 53.39 -7.48
CA ALA A 483 -30.77 54.44 -8.12
C ALA A 483 -30.60 54.40 -9.64
N THR A 484 -29.38 54.21 -10.13
CA THR A 484 -29.10 54.08 -11.57
C THR A 484 -29.81 52.87 -12.17
N LEU A 485 -29.62 51.67 -11.61
CA LEU A 485 -30.26 50.45 -12.13
C LEU A 485 -31.79 50.48 -12.02
N LYS A 486 -32.34 51.21 -11.04
CA LYS A 486 -33.80 51.39 -10.90
C LYS A 486 -34.38 52.20 -12.07
N HIS A 487 -33.68 53.25 -12.49
CA HIS A 487 -34.16 54.14 -13.56
C HIS A 487 -33.76 53.67 -14.95
N TYR A 488 -32.67 52.90 -15.05
CA TYR A 488 -32.12 52.35 -16.29
C TYR A 488 -31.92 50.84 -16.13
N PRO A 489 -33.01 50.04 -16.19
CA PRO A 489 -32.95 48.60 -15.96
C PRO A 489 -32.32 47.82 -17.12
N ASP A 490 -32.16 48.47 -18.27
CA ASP A 490 -31.65 47.95 -19.54
C ASP A 490 -30.12 48.09 -19.71
N VAL A 491 -29.42 48.60 -18.68
CA VAL A 491 -27.96 48.72 -18.69
C VAL A 491 -27.31 47.36 -18.95
N GLY A 492 -26.61 47.27 -20.09
CA GLY A 492 -26.02 46.02 -20.60
C GLY A 492 -24.49 46.01 -20.67
N SER A 493 -23.83 47.11 -20.33
CA SER A 493 -22.37 47.24 -20.38
C SER A 493 -21.85 48.23 -19.34
N PHE A 494 -20.55 48.14 -19.01
CA PHE A 494 -19.92 49.10 -18.11
C PHE A 494 -19.84 50.52 -18.68
N ALA A 495 -19.71 50.67 -20.00
CA ALA A 495 -19.72 51.97 -20.66
C ALA A 495 -21.09 52.66 -20.48
N ASP A 496 -22.17 51.94 -20.77
CA ASP A 496 -23.54 52.44 -20.56
C ASP A 496 -23.80 52.69 -19.07
N LEU A 497 -23.36 51.80 -18.17
CA LEU A 497 -23.46 52.01 -16.72
C LEU A 497 -22.80 53.34 -16.30
N ALA A 498 -21.58 53.62 -16.79
CA ALA A 498 -20.85 54.84 -16.47
C ALA A 498 -21.61 56.10 -16.95
N ASP A 499 -22.13 56.08 -18.19
CA ASP A 499 -22.93 57.17 -18.75
C ASP A 499 -24.22 57.41 -17.93
N ARG A 500 -24.90 56.34 -17.51
CA ARG A 500 -26.11 56.44 -16.68
C ARG A 500 -25.83 56.93 -15.27
N ILE A 501 -24.72 56.50 -14.65
CA ILE A 501 -24.28 57.02 -13.36
C ILE A 501 -24.01 58.52 -13.47
N ALA A 502 -23.30 58.96 -14.51
CA ALA A 502 -23.01 60.37 -14.73
C ALA A 502 -24.31 61.21 -14.84
N TYR A 503 -25.30 60.71 -15.57
CA TYR A 503 -26.61 61.35 -15.67
C TYR A 503 -27.32 61.43 -14.31
N VAL A 504 -27.38 60.32 -13.57
CA VAL A 504 -28.10 60.22 -12.28
C VAL A 504 -27.47 61.11 -11.22
N THR A 505 -26.15 61.18 -11.18
CA THR A 505 -25.40 61.95 -10.19
C THR A 505 -25.38 63.45 -10.50
N GLN A 506 -25.49 63.87 -11.77
CA GLN A 506 -25.73 65.29 -12.14
C GLN A 506 -27.12 65.78 -11.71
N ARG A 507 -28.09 64.88 -11.53
CA ARG A 507 -29.48 65.20 -11.18
C ARG A 507 -29.99 64.33 -10.01
N PRO A 508 -29.39 64.43 -8.80
CA PRO A 508 -29.59 63.44 -7.76
C PRO A 508 -31.02 63.45 -7.16
N LYS A 509 -31.62 64.63 -6.99
CA LYS A 509 -32.95 64.79 -6.38
C LYS A 509 -34.07 64.05 -7.17
N PRO A 510 -34.20 64.22 -8.50
CA PRO A 510 -35.14 63.44 -9.32
C PRO A 510 -35.02 61.92 -9.17
N HIS A 511 -33.83 61.41 -8.84
CA HIS A 511 -33.56 59.98 -8.73
C HIS A 511 -33.59 59.45 -7.28
N GLY A 512 -34.01 60.28 -6.32
CA GLY A 512 -34.13 59.90 -4.91
C GLY A 512 -32.79 59.82 -4.16
N LEU A 513 -31.76 60.51 -4.65
CA LEU A 513 -30.46 60.61 -3.99
C LEU A 513 -30.32 61.97 -3.27
N SER A 514 -29.73 61.97 -2.08
CA SER A 514 -29.30 63.21 -1.41
C SER A 514 -27.95 63.65 -1.95
N GLU A 515 -27.71 64.97 -2.02
CA GLU A 515 -26.44 65.54 -2.50
C GLU A 515 -25.23 64.96 -1.73
N SER A 516 -25.34 64.81 -0.41
CA SER A 516 -24.31 64.19 0.43
C SER A 516 -23.99 62.73 0.12
N LYS A 517 -24.98 61.96 -0.35
CA LYS A 517 -24.81 60.55 -0.73
C LYS A 517 -24.30 60.41 -2.15
N THR A 518 -24.68 61.32 -3.04
CA THR A 518 -24.12 61.42 -4.39
C THR A 518 -22.64 61.78 -4.32
N GLU A 519 -22.28 62.80 -3.54
CA GLU A 519 -20.88 63.22 -3.36
C GLU A 519 -20.03 62.10 -2.74
N ALA A 520 -20.55 61.44 -1.71
CA ALA A 520 -19.89 60.29 -1.10
C ALA A 520 -19.82 59.05 -2.02
N GLY A 521 -20.77 58.92 -2.97
CA GLY A 521 -20.83 57.85 -3.95
C GLY A 521 -20.00 58.12 -5.21
N ASN A 522 -19.14 59.13 -5.23
CA ASN A 522 -18.34 59.47 -6.40
C ASN A 522 -17.29 58.40 -6.76
N HIS A 523 -17.08 57.39 -5.92
CA HIS A 523 -16.16 56.30 -6.19
C HIS A 523 -16.66 55.33 -7.27
N VAL A 524 -17.94 55.40 -7.64
CA VAL A 524 -18.49 54.62 -8.76
C VAL A 524 -18.05 55.18 -10.13
N TRP A 525 -17.35 56.32 -10.17
CA TRP A 525 -16.81 56.93 -11.39
C TRP A 525 -15.38 56.47 -11.74
N MET A 526 -14.65 55.91 -10.77
CA MET A 526 -13.30 55.34 -10.95
C MET A 526 -13.42 53.87 -11.34
#